data_AF-A0A7X3GGJ1-F1
#
_entry.id   AF-A0A7X3GGJ1-F1
#
_cell.length_a   1.000
_cell.length_b   1.000
_cell.length_c   1.000
_cell.angle_alpha   90.00
_cell.angle_beta   90.00
_cell.angle_gamma   90.00
#
_symmetry.space_group_name_H-M   'P 1'
#
loop_
_entity.id
_entity.type
_entity.pdbx_description
1 polymer ?
#
loop_
_entity_poly.entity_id
_entity_poly.type
_entity_poly.pdbx_seq_one_letter_code
_entity_poly.pdbx_strand_id
1 'polypeptide(L)'
;MLVFADFIFLVECKGVEYSAHIATKNSMKSDNSSRKISTGLDQLCSTASLIRKGVFNQLIGDCQNKKIISSVITYKQIYLSNSKWYFENNIAPHIKTKENELNELFELRPQVLSVIELELLLKYSIECDKNYFEIFNERLTKGDHFLQGDWYNQLNVKNKKINSLLTSFSNFTDEMLSDLRGFDNGKM
;
A
#
# COMPACT_ATOMS: atom_id res chain seq x y z
N MET A 1 27.93 -13.84 -4.80
CA MET A 1 26.68 -14.10 -4.05
C MET A 1 25.86 -12.83 -4.10
N LEU A 2 24.81 -12.79 -4.94
CA LEU A 2 23.89 -11.65 -5.03
C LEU A 2 22.97 -11.70 -3.82
N VAL A 3 23.18 -10.80 -2.86
CA VAL A 3 22.30 -10.64 -1.70
C VAL A 3 21.20 -9.67 -2.11
N PHE A 4 20.02 -10.19 -2.43
CA PHE A 4 18.84 -9.34 -2.60
C PHE A 4 18.48 -8.74 -1.24
N ALA A 5 18.04 -7.48 -1.22
CA ALA A 5 17.44 -6.90 -0.03
C ALA A 5 16.13 -7.66 0.25
N ASP A 6 16.16 -8.58 1.22
CA ASP A 6 15.05 -9.48 1.51
C ASP A 6 14.08 -8.81 2.49
N PHE A 7 12.97 -8.29 1.95
CA PHE A 7 11.89 -7.71 2.73
C PHE A 7 10.55 -8.28 2.29
N ILE A 8 9.57 -8.18 3.19
CA ILE A 8 8.18 -8.54 2.94
C ILE A 8 7.38 -7.25 2.81
N PHE A 9 6.65 -7.11 1.70
CA PHE A 9 5.70 -6.03 1.52
C PHE A 9 4.27 -6.55 1.71
N LEU A 10 3.63 -6.14 2.80
CA LEU A 10 2.23 -6.47 3.05
C LEU A 10 1.30 -5.40 2.50
N VAL A 11 0.28 -5.84 1.79
CA VAL A 11 -0.65 -4.96 1.10
C VAL A 11 -2.07 -5.34 1.50
N GLU A 12 -2.84 -4.37 1.98
CA GLU A 12 -4.26 -4.55 2.31
C GLU A 12 -5.10 -3.56 1.50
N CYS A 13 -6.04 -4.05 0.70
CA CYS A 13 -6.84 -3.22 -0.19
C CYS A 13 -8.17 -2.81 0.46
N LYS A 14 -8.51 -1.53 0.40
CA LYS A 14 -9.79 -0.97 0.87
C LYS A 14 -10.48 -0.18 -0.23
N GLY A 15 -11.71 -0.60 -0.56
CA GLY A 15 -12.65 0.16 -1.39
C GLY A 15 -13.14 1.40 -0.66
N VAL A 16 -12.29 2.43 -0.59
CA VAL A 16 -12.59 3.72 0.02
C VAL A 16 -12.26 4.85 -0.92
N GLU A 17 -13.15 5.82 -0.90
CA GLU A 17 -12.95 7.16 -1.44
C GLU A 17 -13.25 8.16 -0.34
N TYR A 18 -12.53 9.29 -0.36
CA TYR A 18 -12.82 10.39 0.55
C TYR A 18 -14.16 11.01 0.14
N SER A 19 -15.16 10.93 1.02
CA SER A 19 -16.54 11.27 0.66
C SER A 19 -16.86 12.77 0.81
N ALA A 20 -16.03 13.51 1.57
CA ALA A 20 -16.28 14.91 1.84
C ALA A 20 -15.74 15.84 0.74
N HIS A 21 -16.65 16.55 0.07
CA HIS A 21 -16.33 17.59 -0.91
C HIS A 21 -15.55 18.79 -0.32
N ILE A 22 -15.64 19.00 1.00
CA ILE A 22 -14.86 20.03 1.72
C ILE A 22 -14.15 19.35 2.89
N ALA A 23 -12.82 19.40 2.85
CA ALA A 23 -11.93 18.79 3.83
C ALA A 23 -11.82 19.68 5.09
N THR A 24 -12.88 19.74 5.90
CA THR A 24 -12.84 20.34 7.24
C THR A 24 -12.34 19.31 8.26
N LYS A 25 -11.74 19.76 9.36
CA LYS A 25 -11.29 18.86 10.45
C LYS A 25 -12.41 17.97 10.99
N ASN A 26 -13.64 18.48 11.04
CA ASN A 26 -14.80 17.72 11.51
C ASN A 26 -15.24 16.67 10.48
N SER A 27 -15.26 17.01 9.19
CA SER A 27 -15.59 16.05 8.15
C SER A 27 -14.53 14.95 8.00
N MET A 28 -13.23 15.27 8.17
CA MET A 28 -12.15 14.27 8.20
C MET A 28 -12.33 13.24 9.33
N LYS A 29 -12.71 13.69 10.52
CA LYS A 29 -12.89 12.82 11.70
C LYS A 29 -14.11 11.91 11.59
N SER A 30 -15.18 12.38 10.95
CA SER A 30 -16.40 11.60 10.77
C SER A 30 -16.40 10.74 9.50
N ASP A 31 -15.38 10.86 8.65
CA ASP A 31 -15.31 10.15 7.38
C ASP A 31 -15.05 8.65 7.59
N ASN A 32 -15.78 7.82 6.85
CA ASN A 32 -15.72 6.37 6.95
C ASN A 32 -14.38 5.80 6.42
N SER A 33 -13.66 6.54 5.57
CA SER A 33 -12.36 6.13 5.03
C SER A 33 -11.35 5.91 6.15
N SER A 34 -11.27 6.82 7.13
CA SER A 34 -10.36 6.71 8.29
C SER A 34 -10.56 5.40 9.05
N ARG A 35 -11.82 5.03 9.36
CA ARG A 35 -12.13 3.78 10.06
C ARG A 35 -11.78 2.54 9.25
N LYS A 36 -12.04 2.57 7.95
CA LYS A 36 -11.69 1.47 7.04
C LYS A 36 -10.18 1.33 6.86
N ILE A 37 -9.44 2.44 6.84
CA ILE A 37 -7.97 2.43 6.86
C ILE A 37 -7.47 1.82 8.16
N SER A 38 -7.97 2.26 9.32
CA SER A 38 -7.59 1.68 10.62
C SER A 38 -7.87 0.18 10.70
N THR A 39 -9.00 -0.27 10.15
CA THR A 39 -9.31 -1.70 10.03
C THR A 39 -8.29 -2.43 9.16
N GLY A 40 -7.86 -1.82 8.05
CA GLY A 40 -6.80 -2.38 7.20
C GLY A 40 -5.46 -2.48 7.93
N LEU A 41 -5.11 -1.49 8.74
CA LEU A 41 -3.91 -1.53 9.58
C LEU A 41 -3.96 -2.66 10.61
N ASP A 42 -5.09 -2.88 11.27
CA ASP A 42 -5.25 -4.01 12.19
C ASP A 42 -5.06 -5.37 11.50
N GLN A 43 -5.55 -5.52 10.27
CA GLN A 43 -5.35 -6.74 9.47
C GLN A 43 -3.89 -6.94 9.05
N LEU A 44 -3.20 -5.86 8.69
CA LEU A 44 -1.76 -5.89 8.41
C LEU A 44 -0.97 -6.27 9.68
N CYS A 45 -1.32 -5.71 10.84
CA CYS A 45 -0.68 -6.04 12.12
C CYS A 45 -0.88 -7.52 12.49
N SER A 46 -2.11 -8.02 12.32
CA SER A 46 -2.43 -9.43 12.53
C SER A 46 -1.59 -10.34 11.62
N THR A 47 -1.49 -9.98 10.33
CA THR A 47 -0.70 -10.73 9.35
C THR A 47 0.79 -10.70 9.70
N ALA A 48 1.35 -9.53 10.02
CA ALA A 48 2.74 -9.40 10.45
C ALA A 48 3.03 -10.23 11.71
N SER A 49 2.11 -10.25 12.67
CA SER A 49 2.22 -11.07 13.88
C SER A 49 2.25 -12.56 13.57
N LEU A 50 1.41 -13.03 12.63
CA LEU A 50 1.40 -14.43 12.19
C LEU A 50 2.70 -14.80 11.45
N ILE A 51 3.24 -13.89 10.64
CA ILE A 51 4.54 -14.04 9.99
C ILE A 51 5.65 -14.20 11.04
N ARG A 52 5.72 -13.31 12.04
CA ARG A 52 6.72 -13.39 13.12
C ARG A 52 6.60 -14.67 13.95
N LYS A 53 5.38 -15.21 14.10
CA LYS A 53 5.13 -16.52 14.74
C LYS A 53 5.48 -17.73 13.86
N GLY A 54 5.92 -17.51 12.63
CA GLY A 54 6.32 -18.56 11.69
C GLY A 54 5.16 -19.32 11.05
N VAL A 55 3.92 -18.79 11.14
CA VAL A 55 2.71 -19.43 10.60
C VAL A 55 2.82 -19.64 9.08
N PHE A 56 3.53 -18.75 8.39
CA PHE A 56 3.70 -18.80 6.93
C PHE A 56 5.05 -19.37 6.48
N ASN A 57 5.86 -19.97 7.35
CA ASN A 57 7.20 -20.46 7.01
C ASN A 57 7.20 -21.44 5.81
N GLN A 58 6.11 -22.21 5.65
CA GLN A 58 5.95 -23.12 4.51
C GLN A 58 5.75 -22.41 3.17
N LEU A 59 5.21 -21.18 3.18
CA LEU A 59 4.90 -20.40 1.98
C LEU A 59 6.03 -19.44 1.60
N ILE A 60 6.63 -18.76 2.58
CA ILE A 60 7.58 -17.67 2.34
C ILE A 60 9.01 -17.96 2.82
N GLY A 61 9.26 -19.17 3.36
CA GLY A 61 10.54 -19.56 3.94
C GLY A 61 10.80 -18.94 5.32
N ASP A 62 12.07 -18.95 5.75
CA ASP A 62 12.47 -18.27 6.99
C ASP A 62 12.36 -16.75 6.84
N CYS A 63 11.44 -16.16 7.59
CA CYS A 63 11.14 -14.74 7.58
C CYS A 63 11.56 -14.00 8.85
N GLN A 64 12.25 -14.66 9.81
CA GLN A 64 12.52 -14.07 11.12
C GLN A 64 13.38 -12.81 11.05
N ASN A 65 14.35 -12.78 10.13
CA ASN A 65 15.25 -11.66 9.92
C ASN A 65 14.82 -10.71 8.80
N LYS A 66 13.69 -10.98 8.14
CA LYS A 66 13.21 -10.12 7.05
C LYS A 66 12.57 -8.86 7.61
N LYS A 67 12.83 -7.74 6.94
CA LYS A 67 12.15 -6.48 7.19
C LYS A 67 10.71 -6.58 6.69
N ILE A 68 9.75 -6.03 7.43
CA ILE A 68 8.35 -5.99 7.00
C ILE A 68 7.96 -4.53 6.83
N ILE A 69 7.55 -4.17 5.62
CA ILE A 69 6.86 -2.91 5.33
C ILE A 69 5.43 -3.20 4.92
N SER A 70 4.57 -2.20 5.04
CA SER A 70 3.17 -2.40 4.72
C SER A 70 2.48 -1.14 4.19
N SER A 71 1.45 -1.37 3.38
CA SER A 71 0.57 -0.32 2.89
C SER A 71 -0.89 -0.74 2.88
N VAL A 72 -1.77 0.19 3.23
CA VAL A 72 -3.19 0.12 2.90
C VAL A 72 -3.40 0.78 1.56
N ILE A 73 -3.95 0.04 0.59
CA ILE A 73 -4.22 0.54 -0.76
C ILE A 73 -5.68 0.97 -0.87
N THR A 74 -5.92 2.23 -1.23
CA THR A 74 -7.24 2.82 -1.37
C THR A 74 -7.59 3.00 -2.84
N TYR A 75 -8.90 3.01 -3.16
CA TYR A 75 -9.34 3.22 -4.54
C TYR A 75 -8.97 4.63 -5.05
N LYS A 76 -9.23 5.66 -4.23
CA LYS A 76 -8.84 7.05 -4.50
C LYS A 76 -7.85 7.56 -3.46
N GLN A 77 -7.13 8.62 -3.80
CA GLN A 77 -6.21 9.30 -2.89
C GLN A 77 -6.96 9.82 -1.65
N ILE A 78 -6.42 9.53 -0.48
CA ILE A 78 -6.86 10.12 0.79
C ILE A 78 -5.84 11.17 1.19
N TYR A 79 -6.17 12.43 0.94
CA TYR A 79 -5.27 13.55 1.17
C TYR A 79 -4.79 13.58 2.61
N LEU A 80 -3.49 13.81 2.77
CA LEU A 80 -2.80 13.92 4.07
C LEU A 80 -2.85 12.65 4.94
N SER A 81 -3.40 11.52 4.48
CA SER A 81 -3.51 10.27 5.27
C SER A 81 -2.19 9.83 5.91
N ASN A 82 -1.08 10.05 5.20
CA ASN A 82 0.28 9.75 5.66
C ASN A 82 0.95 10.90 6.42
N SER A 83 0.32 12.06 6.57
CA SER A 83 0.83 13.10 7.47
C SER A 83 0.72 12.63 8.93
N LYS A 84 1.66 13.05 9.78
CA LYS A 84 1.63 12.75 11.22
C LYS A 84 0.30 13.19 11.85
N TRP A 85 -0.09 14.44 11.57
CA TRP A 85 -1.31 15.02 12.12
C TRP A 85 -2.56 14.23 11.76
N TYR A 86 -2.74 13.87 10.48
CA TYR A 86 -3.94 13.16 10.05
C TYR A 86 -3.99 11.76 10.68
N PHE A 87 -2.85 11.07 10.68
CA PHE A 87 -2.73 9.74 11.27
C PHE A 87 -3.13 9.77 12.74
N GLU A 88 -2.51 10.63 13.55
CA GLU A 88 -2.78 10.73 15.00
C GLU A 88 -4.22 11.16 15.31
N ASN A 89 -4.82 12.03 14.48
CA ASN A 89 -6.13 12.61 14.77
C ASN A 89 -7.32 11.85 14.18
N ASN A 90 -7.11 11.06 13.13
CA ASN A 90 -8.19 10.42 12.37
C ASN A 90 -8.03 8.91 12.23
N ILE A 91 -6.80 8.39 12.10
CA ILE A 91 -6.56 6.96 11.86
C ILE A 91 -6.26 6.23 13.18
N ALA A 92 -5.22 6.66 13.89
CA ALA A 92 -4.73 6.05 15.13
C ALA A 92 -5.81 5.86 16.21
N PRO A 93 -6.76 6.79 16.44
CA PRO A 93 -7.79 6.62 17.45
C PRO A 93 -8.76 5.45 17.19
N HIS A 94 -8.72 4.88 15.98
CA HIS A 94 -9.59 3.76 15.58
C HIS A 94 -8.81 2.45 15.36
N ILE A 95 -7.49 2.45 15.52
CA ILE A 95 -6.67 1.23 15.46
C ILE A 95 -6.83 0.49 16.79
N LYS A 96 -7.07 -0.82 16.74
CA LYS A 96 -7.14 -1.65 17.95
C LYS A 96 -5.76 -2.08 18.44
N THR A 97 -4.86 -2.32 17.50
CA THR A 97 -3.44 -2.62 17.76
C THR A 97 -2.75 -1.44 18.44
N LYS A 98 -1.97 -1.69 19.49
CA LYS A 98 -1.26 -0.62 20.20
C LYS A 98 -0.12 -0.05 19.36
N GLU A 99 0.21 1.23 19.55
CA GLU A 99 1.29 1.89 18.80
C GLU A 99 2.65 1.21 18.98
N ASN A 100 2.97 0.73 20.19
CA ASN A 100 4.20 -0.01 20.43
C ASN A 100 4.26 -1.31 19.61
N GLU A 101 3.13 -2.01 19.48
CA GLU A 101 3.05 -3.24 18.68
C GLU A 101 3.24 -2.93 17.18
N LEU A 102 2.70 -1.81 16.68
CA LEU A 102 2.94 -1.35 15.31
C LEU A 102 4.43 -1.13 15.03
N ASN A 103 5.14 -0.47 15.96
CA ASN A 103 6.56 -0.17 15.83
C ASN A 103 7.45 -1.43 15.94
N GLU A 104 6.99 -2.47 16.63
CA GLU A 104 7.68 -3.77 16.70
C GLU A 104 7.44 -4.62 15.44
N LEU A 105 6.25 -4.53 14.85
CA LEU A 105 5.86 -5.36 13.71
C LEU A 105 6.42 -4.87 12.38
N PHE A 106 6.56 -3.55 12.21
CA PHE A 106 6.97 -2.95 10.94
C PHE A 106 8.25 -2.13 11.07
N GLU A 107 9.11 -2.24 10.08
CA GLU A 107 10.36 -1.49 10.00
C GLU A 107 10.10 0.02 9.77
N LEU A 108 9.01 0.32 9.08
CA LEU A 108 8.55 1.68 8.78
C LEU A 108 7.05 1.75 9.08
N ARG A 109 6.57 2.91 9.55
CA ARG A 109 5.14 3.12 9.77
C ARG A 109 4.36 2.73 8.50
N PRO A 110 3.28 1.95 8.60
CA PRO A 110 2.46 1.60 7.43
C PRO A 110 2.01 2.83 6.65
N GLN A 111 2.01 2.75 5.33
CA GLN A 111 1.60 3.85 4.44
C GLN A 111 0.19 3.64 3.88
N VAL A 112 -0.48 4.72 3.51
CA VAL A 112 -1.75 4.70 2.79
C VAL A 112 -1.48 5.17 1.37
N LEU A 113 -1.68 4.31 0.37
CA LEU A 113 -1.46 4.66 -1.03
C LEU A 113 -2.77 4.47 -1.79
N SER A 114 -3.06 5.33 -2.76
CA SER A 114 -4.06 5.00 -3.76
C SER A 114 -3.53 3.96 -4.76
N VAL A 115 -4.43 3.33 -5.52
CA VAL A 115 -4.05 2.46 -6.65
C VAL A 115 -3.09 3.20 -7.59
N ILE A 116 -3.37 4.47 -7.90
CA ILE A 116 -2.50 5.29 -8.77
C ILE A 116 -1.11 5.48 -8.15
N GLU A 117 -1.02 5.76 -6.85
CA GLU A 117 0.27 5.92 -6.17
C GLU A 117 1.05 4.59 -6.09
N LEU A 118 0.37 3.45 -6.00
CA LEU A 118 1.01 2.13 -6.09
C LEU A 118 1.58 1.86 -7.49
N GLU A 119 0.86 2.22 -8.55
CA GLU A 119 1.36 2.12 -9.93
C GLU A 119 2.58 3.02 -10.15
N LEU A 120 2.54 4.25 -9.63
CA LEU A 120 3.68 5.16 -9.66
C LEU A 120 4.87 4.62 -8.86
N LEU A 121 4.64 3.95 -7.73
CA LEU A 121 5.68 3.31 -6.92
C LEU A 121 6.37 2.20 -7.72
N LEU A 122 5.60 1.34 -8.40
CA LEU A 122 6.13 0.29 -9.27
C LEU A 122 6.99 0.90 -10.38
N LYS A 123 6.49 1.95 -11.04
CA LYS A 123 7.25 2.66 -12.09
C LYS A 123 8.55 3.23 -11.54
N TYR A 124 8.48 3.96 -10.43
CA TYR A 124 9.63 4.60 -9.80
C TYR A 124 10.69 3.55 -9.43
N SER A 125 10.26 2.41 -8.88
CA SER A 125 11.12 1.28 -8.53
C SER A 125 11.90 0.77 -9.74
N ILE A 126 11.24 0.59 -10.88
CA ILE A 126 11.87 0.14 -12.13
C ILE A 126 12.81 1.21 -12.69
N GLU A 127 12.38 2.47 -12.75
CA GLU A 127 13.17 3.55 -13.37
C GLU A 127 14.39 3.96 -12.55
N CYS A 128 14.32 3.84 -11.22
CA CYS A 128 15.40 4.22 -10.32
C CYS A 128 16.26 3.04 -9.85
N ASP A 129 15.94 1.80 -10.27
CA ASP A 129 16.57 0.57 -9.79
C ASP A 129 16.61 0.50 -8.25
N LYS A 130 15.46 0.79 -7.62
CA LYS A 130 15.30 0.76 -6.16
C LYS A 130 14.17 -0.16 -5.77
N ASN A 131 14.32 -0.89 -4.68
CA ASN A 131 13.22 -1.66 -4.13
C ASN A 131 12.29 -0.78 -3.26
N TYR A 132 11.10 -1.28 -2.94
CA TYR A 132 10.09 -0.50 -2.20
C TYR A 132 10.55 -0.10 -0.80
N PHE A 133 11.32 -0.96 -0.12
CA PHE A 133 11.87 -0.62 1.18
C PHE A 133 12.81 0.58 1.10
N GLU A 134 13.70 0.63 0.11
CA GLU A 134 14.60 1.77 -0.10
C GLU A 134 13.83 3.06 -0.38
N ILE A 135 12.81 3.00 -1.24
CA ILE A 135 11.97 4.15 -1.57
C ILE A 135 11.23 4.68 -0.33
N PHE A 136 10.63 3.77 0.46
CA PHE A 136 9.94 4.14 1.70
C PHE A 136 10.91 4.71 2.73
N ASN A 137 12.05 4.04 2.91
CA ASN A 137 13.05 4.46 3.88
C ASN A 137 13.59 5.84 3.53
N GLU A 138 13.96 6.10 2.27
CA GLU A 138 14.40 7.43 1.81
C GLU A 138 13.35 8.50 2.09
N ARG A 139 12.07 8.23 1.80
CA ARG A 139 11.01 9.21 2.02
C ARG A 139 10.76 9.49 3.50
N LEU A 140 10.67 8.43 4.30
CA LEU A 140 10.20 8.53 5.69
C LEU A 140 11.31 8.92 6.67
N THR A 141 12.58 8.61 6.36
CA THR A 141 13.71 8.95 7.24
C THR A 141 14.42 10.26 6.85
N LYS A 142 14.40 10.64 5.56
CA LYS A 142 15.09 11.85 5.07
C LYS A 142 14.16 13.00 4.67
N GLY A 143 12.84 12.77 4.64
CA GLY A 143 11.87 13.74 4.15
C GLY A 143 11.33 14.70 5.21
N ASP A 144 10.95 15.90 4.78
CA ASP A 144 10.21 16.89 5.58
C ASP A 144 8.85 16.28 6.01
N HIS A 145 8.58 16.25 7.32
CA HIS A 145 7.39 15.64 7.94
C HIS A 145 6.06 16.13 7.34
N PHE A 146 6.03 17.35 6.80
CA PHE A 146 4.84 17.88 6.14
C PHE A 146 4.61 17.24 4.76
N LEU A 147 5.68 17.03 3.98
CA LEU A 147 5.61 16.47 2.63
C LEU A 147 5.59 14.95 2.62
N GLN A 148 5.97 14.28 3.71
CA GLN A 148 5.92 12.80 3.84
C GLN A 148 4.57 12.20 3.42
N GLY A 149 3.48 12.99 3.49
CA GLY A 149 2.15 12.54 3.12
C GLY A 149 1.85 12.44 1.62
N ASP A 150 2.62 13.11 0.77
CA ASP A 150 2.31 13.30 -0.65
C ASP A 150 3.14 12.37 -1.54
N TRP A 151 2.65 11.13 -1.65
CA TRP A 151 3.27 10.10 -2.48
C TRP A 151 3.11 10.39 -3.97
N TYR A 152 1.96 10.91 -4.39
CA TYR A 152 1.70 11.23 -5.78
C TYR A 152 2.76 12.18 -6.35
N ASN A 153 2.99 13.34 -5.74
CA ASN A 153 3.97 14.29 -6.25
C ASN A 153 5.41 13.77 -6.14
N GLN A 154 5.70 12.96 -5.13
CA GLN A 154 7.03 12.37 -4.95
C GLN A 154 7.36 11.32 -6.02
N LEU A 155 6.40 10.45 -6.34
CA LEU A 155 6.57 9.34 -7.28
C LEU A 155 6.31 9.75 -8.73
N ASN A 156 5.85 10.98 -8.97
CA ASN A 156 5.59 11.51 -10.30
C ASN A 156 6.90 11.77 -11.05
N VAL A 157 7.55 10.69 -11.48
CA VAL A 157 8.63 10.73 -12.46
C VAL A 157 8.02 11.10 -13.81
N LYS A 158 8.57 12.14 -14.47
CA LYS A 158 8.16 12.68 -15.77
C LYS A 158 7.32 11.67 -16.56
N ASN A 159 6.03 11.96 -16.75
CA ASN A 159 4.97 11.14 -17.37
C ASN A 159 5.37 10.41 -18.66
N LYS A 160 6.22 9.39 -18.56
CA LYS A 160 6.36 8.32 -19.55
C LYS A 160 5.36 7.24 -19.16
N LYS A 161 4.50 6.85 -20.11
CA LYS A 161 3.53 5.76 -19.93
C LYS A 161 4.22 4.52 -19.38
N ILE A 162 3.60 3.86 -18.39
CA ILE A 162 4.07 2.57 -17.87
C ILE A 162 3.63 1.50 -18.87
N ASN A 163 4.47 1.21 -19.86
CA ASN A 163 4.12 0.25 -20.90
C ASN A 163 3.80 -1.14 -20.33
N SER A 164 4.44 -1.56 -19.24
CA SER A 164 4.21 -2.87 -18.62
C SER A 164 2.81 -3.04 -18.01
N LEU A 165 2.24 -2.00 -17.39
CA LEU A 165 0.87 -2.04 -16.85
C LEU A 165 -0.16 -2.07 -17.97
N LEU A 166 0.06 -1.26 -19.02
CA LEU A 166 -0.79 -1.31 -20.22
C LEU A 166 -0.76 -2.70 -20.86
N THR A 167 0.41 -3.29 -21.02
CA THR A 167 0.55 -4.66 -21.55
C THR A 167 -0.13 -5.68 -20.63
N SER A 168 0.05 -5.58 -19.31
CA SER A 168 -0.56 -6.52 -18.36
C SER A 168 -2.09 -6.41 -18.35
N PHE A 169 -2.63 -5.20 -18.42
CA PHE A 169 -4.06 -4.95 -18.51
C PHE A 169 -4.64 -5.45 -19.84
N SER A 170 -3.96 -5.21 -20.97
CA SER A 170 -4.36 -5.76 -22.26
C SER A 170 -4.39 -7.28 -22.23
N ASN A 171 -3.32 -7.91 -21.73
CA ASN A 171 -3.25 -9.38 -21.64
C ASN A 171 -4.38 -9.95 -20.77
N PHE A 172 -4.65 -9.36 -19.61
CA PHE A 172 -5.75 -9.78 -18.75
C PHE A 172 -7.11 -9.61 -19.44
N THR A 173 -7.31 -8.50 -20.15
CA THR A 173 -8.56 -8.23 -20.89
C THR A 173 -8.73 -9.22 -22.04
N ASP A 174 -7.66 -9.53 -22.77
CA ASP A 174 -7.66 -10.49 -23.87
C ASP A 174 -7.96 -11.91 -23.37
N GLU A 175 -7.38 -12.30 -22.23
CA GLU A 175 -7.67 -13.57 -21.55
C GLU A 175 -9.15 -13.66 -21.15
N MET A 176 -9.68 -12.61 -20.50
CA MET A 176 -11.08 -12.58 -20.08
C MET A 176 -12.08 -12.58 -21.24
N LEU A 177 -11.76 -11.87 -22.32
CA LEU A 177 -12.57 -11.87 -23.54
C LEU A 177 -12.51 -13.22 -24.26
N SER A 178 -11.36 -13.91 -24.25
CA SER A 178 -11.20 -15.26 -24.79
C SER A 178 -12.07 -16.25 -24.02
N ASP A 179 -12.04 -16.21 -22.69
CA ASP A 179 -12.86 -17.08 -21.84
C ASP A 179 -14.35 -16.89 -22.12
N LEU A 180 -14.81 -15.62 -22.18
CA LEU A 180 -16.20 -15.30 -22.48
C LEU A 180 -16.64 -15.80 -23.88
N ARG A 181 -15.77 -15.72 -24.89
CA ARG A 181 -16.05 -16.23 -26.25
C ARG A 181 -15.97 -17.76 -26.33
N GLY A 182 -15.18 -18.40 -25.47
CA GLY A 182 -15.10 -19.85 -25.34
C GLY A 182 -16.40 -20.47 -24.78
N PHE A 183 -17.16 -19.71 -23.98
CA PHE A 183 -18.48 -20.14 -23.49
C PHE A 183 -19.56 -20.21 -24.59
N ASP A 184 -19.45 -19.41 -25.65
CA ASP A 184 -20.43 -19.38 -26.74
C ASP A 184 -20.26 -20.54 -27.74
N ASN A 185 -19.06 -21.13 -27.84
CA ASN A 185 -18.78 -22.22 -28.77
C ASN A 185 -18.95 -23.63 -28.16
N GLY A 186 -19.34 -23.72 -26.88
CA GLY A 186 -19.53 -24.97 -26.14
C GLY A 186 -20.98 -25.41 -25.93
N LYS A 187 -21.95 -24.67 -26.46
CA LYS A 187 -23.39 -25.00 -26.42
C LYS A 187 -24.07 -24.69 -27.76
N MET A 188 -23.84 -25.55 -28.73
CA MET A 188 -24.83 -25.92 -29.75
C MET A 188 -24.67 -27.41 -30.07
#